data_AF-X0YEM8-F1
#
_entry.id   AF-X0YEM8-F1
#
_cell.length_a   1.000
_cell.length_b   1.000
_cell.length_c   1.000
_cell.angle_alpha   90.00
_cell.angle_beta   90.00
_cell.angle_gamma   90.00
#
_symmetry.space_group_name_H-M   'P 1'
#
loop_
_entity.id
_entity.type
_entity.pdbx_description
1 polymer ?
#
loop_
_entity_poly.entity_id
_entity_poly.type
_entity_poly.pdbx_seq_one_letter_code
_entity_poly.pdbx_strand_id
1 'polypeptide(L)'
;GNGTISANGGGRAYGDGAGGRVKIEYATKDTTNPIDADKVYAHTGTGGDLGGAGTIFYKPSSQTSGDLVVDNNNNAGRDTPIPTNSFAGTLPTLTLEKVAIRGKAKVGIPEDVNLVVNGDFINTNGTFTAGTNSTVILATTNQVRVTGSNTFYNLTCATARKVISFEAGRTNTVNGQLYLRRVTLISTEPEMWWGLNLDKDTGSHDVRVVAVQDSDARAGQEIVAEASWDNGHNENWLFLKPVGLRFMEGRI
;
A
#
# COMPACT_ATOMS: atom_id res chain seq x y z
N GLY A 1 -25.93 -4.27 21.08
CA GLY A 1 -25.95 -5.75 21.13
C GLY A 1 -24.54 -6.29 21.01
N ASN A 2 -24.29 -7.52 21.49
CA ASN A 2 -22.97 -8.18 21.49
C ASN A 2 -22.78 -9.16 20.33
N GLY A 3 -23.61 -9.06 19.28
CA GLY A 3 -23.53 -9.96 18.12
C GLY A 3 -22.22 -9.78 17.35
N THR A 4 -21.77 -10.86 16.71
CA THR A 4 -20.55 -10.88 15.90
C THR A 4 -20.86 -11.39 14.49
N ILE A 5 -20.06 -10.95 13.52
CA ILE A 5 -20.01 -11.51 12.16
C ILE A 5 -18.65 -12.18 12.05
N SER A 6 -18.64 -13.50 11.79
CA SER A 6 -17.40 -14.28 11.76
C SER A 6 -17.35 -15.17 10.52
N ALA A 7 -16.23 -15.11 9.81
CA ALA A 7 -15.89 -15.99 8.71
C ALA A 7 -14.51 -16.62 8.99
N ASN A 8 -14.48 -17.53 9.97
CA ASN A 8 -13.28 -18.22 10.46
C ASN A 8 -13.07 -19.56 9.72
N GLY A 9 -11.82 -19.86 9.37
CA GLY A 9 -11.38 -21.09 8.72
C GLY A 9 -11.55 -22.39 9.53
N GLY A 10 -11.86 -22.32 10.82
CA GLY A 10 -12.12 -23.46 11.69
C GLY A 10 -10.96 -23.79 12.63
N GLY A 11 -10.74 -25.08 12.88
CA GLY A 11 -9.75 -25.55 13.83
C GLY A 11 -9.70 -27.08 13.87
N ARG A 12 -8.91 -27.71 13.00
CA ARG A 12 -8.68 -29.17 13.03
C ARG A 12 -7.20 -29.51 13.08
N ALA A 13 -6.87 -30.65 13.69
CA ALA A 13 -5.49 -31.06 13.94
C ALA A 13 -4.63 -31.19 12.67
N TYR A 14 -5.23 -31.46 11.52
CA TYR A 14 -4.54 -31.73 10.25
C TYR A 14 -4.72 -30.62 9.20
N GLY A 15 -5.22 -29.45 9.60
CA GLY A 15 -5.35 -28.30 8.72
C GLY A 15 -6.66 -27.55 8.88
N ASP A 16 -6.58 -26.26 8.60
CA ASP A 16 -7.69 -25.33 8.66
C ASP A 16 -8.08 -24.81 7.29
N GLY A 17 -9.34 -24.39 7.18
CA GLY A 17 -9.77 -23.54 6.07
C GLY A 17 -9.07 -22.18 6.12
N ALA A 18 -9.04 -21.51 4.97
CA ALA A 18 -8.70 -20.10 4.93
C ALA A 18 -9.78 -19.25 5.63
N GLY A 19 -9.42 -18.03 6.02
CA GLY A 19 -10.40 -17.03 6.42
C GLY A 19 -11.37 -16.74 5.28
N GLY A 20 -12.65 -16.57 5.64
CA GLY A 20 -13.67 -16.27 4.66
C GLY A 20 -13.64 -14.80 4.21
N ARG A 21 -14.68 -14.41 3.47
CA ARG A 21 -14.86 -13.05 2.97
C ARG A 21 -16.13 -12.47 3.55
N VAL A 22 -16.01 -11.31 4.18
CA VAL A 22 -17.15 -10.57 4.73
C VAL A 22 -17.28 -9.28 3.95
N LYS A 23 -18.48 -8.97 3.47
CA LYS A 23 -18.82 -7.68 2.87
C LYS A 23 -19.89 -7.01 3.72
N ILE A 24 -19.64 -5.75 4.09
CA ILE A 24 -20.58 -4.93 4.84
C ILE A 24 -20.79 -3.64 4.08
N GLU A 25 -22.02 -3.44 3.60
CA GLU A 25 -22.49 -2.17 3.04
C GLU A 25 -23.37 -1.48 4.07
N TYR A 26 -23.17 -0.18 4.26
CA TYR A 26 -23.85 0.58 5.33
C TYR A 26 -24.11 2.02 4.91
N ALA A 27 -25.10 2.69 5.49
CA ALA A 27 -25.39 4.09 5.17
C ALA A 27 -24.41 5.06 5.87
N THR A 28 -24.30 4.93 7.19
CA THR A 28 -23.40 5.72 8.03
C THR A 28 -22.72 4.82 9.05
N LYS A 29 -21.49 5.18 9.44
CA LYS A 29 -20.75 4.60 10.56
C LYS A 29 -20.20 5.76 11.37
N ASP A 30 -20.58 5.81 12.64
CA ASP A 30 -20.17 6.83 13.60
C ASP A 30 -20.17 6.27 15.02
N THR A 31 -19.94 7.09 16.04
CA THR A 31 -19.92 6.66 17.44
C THR A 31 -21.29 6.21 17.96
N THR A 32 -22.38 6.60 17.32
CA THR A 32 -23.76 6.21 17.67
C THR A 32 -24.24 5.00 16.86
N ASN A 33 -23.65 4.76 15.68
CA ASN A 33 -23.87 3.61 14.80
C ASN A 33 -22.53 2.92 14.48
N PRO A 34 -21.84 2.35 15.48
CA PRO A 34 -20.53 1.77 15.24
C PRO A 34 -20.66 0.43 14.52
N ILE A 35 -19.82 0.24 13.50
CA ILE A 35 -19.42 -1.09 13.07
C ILE A 35 -18.11 -1.37 13.79
N ASP A 36 -18.23 -1.95 14.99
CA ASP A 36 -17.11 -2.30 15.85
C ASP A 36 -16.18 -3.24 15.07
N ALA A 37 -14.96 -2.78 14.78
CA ALA A 37 -13.97 -3.59 14.10
C ALA A 37 -13.65 -4.88 14.90
N ASP A 38 -13.87 -4.83 16.21
CA ASP A 38 -13.75 -5.95 17.14
C ASP A 38 -15.02 -6.82 17.20
N LYS A 39 -15.94 -6.72 16.24
CA LYS A 39 -17.10 -7.63 16.14
C LYS A 39 -17.23 -8.27 14.76
N VAL A 40 -16.37 -7.90 13.83
CA VAL A 40 -16.35 -8.47 12.47
C VAL A 40 -15.00 -9.11 12.25
N TYR A 41 -15.00 -10.41 12.06
CA TYR A 41 -13.79 -11.21 11.96
C TYR A 41 -13.79 -12.04 10.68
N ALA A 42 -12.66 -12.03 9.99
CA ALA A 42 -12.36 -12.96 8.93
C ALA A 42 -10.87 -13.30 9.04
N HIS A 43 -10.54 -14.55 9.36
CA HIS A 43 -9.16 -15.01 9.52
C HIS A 43 -9.12 -16.55 9.42
N THR A 44 -7.94 -17.12 9.18
CA THR A 44 -7.73 -18.57 9.28
C THR A 44 -8.06 -19.09 10.68
N GLY A 45 -8.22 -20.41 10.81
CA GLY A 45 -8.28 -21.09 12.09
C GLY A 45 -6.97 -21.08 12.89
N THR A 46 -6.89 -21.91 13.93
CA THR A 46 -5.68 -22.08 14.77
C THR A 46 -5.14 -23.52 14.87
N GLY A 47 -5.66 -24.46 14.08
CA GLY A 47 -5.30 -25.88 14.07
C GLY A 47 -4.41 -26.28 12.88
N GLY A 48 -3.45 -27.17 13.16
CA GLY A 48 -2.62 -27.80 12.13
C GLY A 48 -1.98 -26.80 11.14
N ASP A 49 -2.10 -27.10 9.84
CA ASP A 49 -1.71 -26.21 8.76
C ASP A 49 -2.72 -25.07 8.58
N LEU A 50 -2.23 -23.84 8.76
CA LEU A 50 -3.06 -22.64 8.72
C LEU A 50 -3.30 -22.17 7.27
N GLY A 51 -4.57 -21.98 6.92
CA GLY A 51 -5.00 -21.43 5.64
C GLY A 51 -4.66 -19.94 5.45
N GLY A 52 -5.15 -19.36 4.36
CA GLY A 52 -5.00 -17.92 4.09
C GLY A 52 -5.75 -17.03 5.07
N ALA A 53 -5.38 -15.77 5.12
CA ALA A 53 -6.08 -14.71 5.84
C ALA A 53 -7.53 -14.56 5.36
N GLY A 54 -8.36 -13.96 6.21
CA GLY A 54 -9.69 -13.56 5.82
C GLY A 54 -9.71 -12.11 5.35
N THR A 55 -10.78 -11.75 4.66
CA THR A 55 -10.95 -10.40 4.13
C THR A 55 -12.29 -9.81 4.59
N ILE A 56 -12.27 -8.52 4.89
CA ILE A 56 -13.46 -7.75 5.24
C ILE A 56 -13.49 -6.49 4.38
N PHE A 57 -14.55 -6.35 3.59
CA PHE A 57 -14.79 -5.18 2.76
C PHE A 57 -15.89 -4.31 3.36
N TYR A 58 -15.57 -3.07 3.70
CA TYR A 58 -16.48 -2.09 4.26
C TYR A 58 -16.77 -1.00 3.23
N LYS A 59 -18.04 -0.81 2.88
CA LYS A 59 -18.42 0.21 1.89
C LYS A 59 -19.61 1.05 2.38
N PRO A 60 -19.43 2.35 2.65
CA PRO A 60 -20.55 3.23 2.89
C PRO A 60 -21.32 3.48 1.59
N SER A 61 -22.63 3.66 1.66
CA SER A 61 -23.51 3.87 0.49
C SER A 61 -23.22 5.18 -0.24
N SER A 62 -22.51 6.12 0.41
CA SER A 62 -22.06 7.39 -0.17
C SER A 62 -20.79 7.26 -1.02
N GLN A 63 -20.05 6.15 -0.93
CA GLN A 63 -18.82 5.92 -1.69
C GLN A 63 -19.02 4.91 -2.82
N THR A 64 -18.28 5.11 -3.91
CA THR A 64 -18.27 4.17 -5.05
C THR A 64 -17.37 2.96 -4.78
N SER A 65 -16.31 3.15 -3.99
CA SER A 65 -15.41 2.10 -3.52
C SER A 65 -15.43 2.02 -1.98
N GLY A 66 -14.62 1.14 -1.39
CA GLY A 66 -14.63 0.91 0.06
C GLY A 66 -13.28 0.49 0.61
N ASP A 67 -13.23 0.29 1.91
CA ASP A 67 -12.04 -0.17 2.62
C ASP A 67 -11.93 -1.69 2.56
N LEU A 68 -10.74 -2.21 2.24
CA LEU A 68 -10.41 -3.62 2.41
C LEU A 68 -9.52 -3.81 3.65
N VAL A 69 -9.93 -4.70 4.53
CA VAL A 69 -9.11 -5.22 5.62
C VAL A 69 -8.76 -6.67 5.32
N VAL A 70 -7.48 -7.02 5.41
CA VAL A 70 -6.99 -8.39 5.35
C VAL A 70 -6.32 -8.71 6.67
N ASP A 71 -6.84 -9.73 7.36
CA ASP A 71 -6.46 -10.06 8.72
C ASP A 71 -6.30 -11.56 8.87
N ASN A 72 -5.22 -11.98 9.53
CA ASN A 72 -5.03 -13.37 9.88
C ASN A 72 -4.97 -13.62 11.39
N ASN A 73 -5.36 -12.63 12.21
CA ASN A 73 -5.44 -12.75 13.66
C ASN A 73 -4.12 -13.26 14.29
N ASN A 74 -3.00 -12.75 13.79
CA ASN A 74 -1.62 -13.11 14.15
C ASN A 74 -1.19 -14.55 13.80
N ASN A 75 -1.94 -15.24 12.94
CA ASN A 75 -1.61 -16.55 12.39
C ASN A 75 -0.76 -16.40 11.12
N ALA A 76 0.38 -17.09 11.07
CA ALA A 76 1.30 -17.04 9.93
C ALA A 76 0.93 -18.06 8.84
N GLY A 77 -0.32 -17.99 8.36
CA GLY A 77 -0.88 -18.93 7.39
C GLY A 77 -0.35 -18.76 5.95
N ARG A 78 -1.08 -19.35 5.00
CA ARG A 78 -0.78 -19.30 3.56
C ARG A 78 -1.10 -17.92 2.96
N ASP A 79 -0.71 -17.75 1.69
CA ASP A 79 -0.97 -16.52 0.95
C ASP A 79 -2.47 -16.32 0.71
N THR A 80 -2.87 -15.06 0.65
CA THR A 80 -4.24 -14.58 0.42
C THR A 80 -4.23 -13.71 -0.82
N PRO A 81 -4.37 -14.31 -2.01
CA PRO A 81 -4.48 -13.53 -3.25
C PRO A 81 -5.74 -12.68 -3.20
N ILE A 82 -5.63 -11.39 -3.49
CA ILE A 82 -6.82 -10.55 -3.63
C ILE A 82 -7.49 -10.91 -4.96
N PRO A 83 -8.76 -11.36 -4.95
CA PRO A 83 -9.42 -11.79 -6.17
C PRO A 83 -9.66 -10.59 -7.08
N THR A 84 -9.29 -10.72 -8.35
CA THR A 84 -9.63 -9.78 -9.41
C THR A 84 -10.49 -10.46 -10.46
N ASN A 85 -11.41 -9.70 -11.05
CA ASN A 85 -12.22 -10.14 -12.17
C ASN A 85 -11.42 -9.91 -13.48
N SER A 86 -10.53 -10.83 -13.83
CA SER A 86 -9.86 -10.78 -15.13
C SER A 86 -10.87 -11.07 -16.26
N PHE A 87 -11.16 -10.05 -17.09
CA PHE A 87 -11.79 -10.20 -18.40
C PHE A 87 -10.79 -9.76 -19.46
N ALA A 88 -10.66 -10.55 -20.54
CA ALA A 88 -9.60 -10.39 -21.54
C ALA A 88 -9.54 -8.97 -22.15
N GLY A 89 -8.35 -8.36 -22.17
CA GLY A 89 -8.02 -7.16 -22.97
C GLY A 89 -7.74 -5.87 -22.20
N THR A 90 -8.00 -5.80 -20.90
CA THR A 90 -7.62 -4.67 -20.02
C THR A 90 -7.18 -5.24 -18.68
N LEU A 91 -6.09 -4.72 -18.11
CA LEU A 91 -5.66 -5.14 -16.78
C LEU A 91 -6.82 -4.94 -15.79
N PRO A 92 -7.31 -6.00 -15.11
CA PRO A 92 -8.35 -5.84 -14.12
C PRO A 92 -7.91 -4.81 -13.07
N THR A 93 -8.79 -3.86 -12.80
CA THR A 93 -8.54 -2.78 -11.85
C THR A 93 -9.43 -2.96 -10.63
N LEU A 94 -8.80 -3.09 -9.46
CA LEU A 94 -9.47 -3.03 -8.17
C LEU A 94 -9.27 -1.63 -7.58
N THR A 95 -10.36 -0.94 -7.29
CA THR A 95 -10.31 0.38 -6.62
C THR A 95 -10.80 0.25 -5.19
N LEU A 96 -10.01 0.79 -4.26
CA LEU A 96 -10.28 0.82 -2.82
C LEU A 96 -10.10 2.23 -2.28
N GLU A 97 -10.86 2.58 -1.26
CA GLU A 97 -10.62 3.80 -0.47
C GLU A 97 -9.43 3.61 0.47
N LYS A 98 -9.29 2.42 1.05
CA LYS A 98 -8.17 2.06 1.93
C LYS A 98 -7.84 0.59 1.81
N VAL A 99 -6.58 0.24 2.01
CA VAL A 99 -6.16 -1.14 2.23
C VAL A 99 -5.47 -1.25 3.59
N ALA A 100 -5.87 -2.23 4.39
CA ALA A 100 -5.30 -2.50 5.69
C ALA A 100 -4.93 -3.99 5.80
N ILE A 101 -3.63 -4.28 5.93
CA ILE A 101 -3.06 -5.61 6.04
C ILE A 101 -2.47 -5.76 7.44
N ARG A 102 -2.91 -6.77 8.18
CA ARG A 102 -2.53 -6.95 9.58
C ARG A 102 -2.56 -8.42 10.02
N GLY A 103 -2.14 -8.65 11.26
CA GLY A 103 -2.30 -9.95 11.91
C GLY A 103 -1.59 -11.10 11.19
N LYS A 104 -0.40 -10.87 10.64
CA LYS A 104 0.40 -11.80 9.83
C LYS A 104 -0.27 -12.28 8.54
N ALA A 105 -1.23 -11.52 8.03
CA ALA A 105 -1.76 -11.75 6.69
C ALA A 105 -0.65 -11.64 5.65
N LYS A 106 -0.58 -12.63 4.76
CA LYS A 106 0.26 -12.62 3.56
C LYS A 106 -0.64 -12.35 2.37
N VAL A 107 -0.46 -11.19 1.74
CA VAL A 107 -1.34 -10.67 0.70
C VAL A 107 -0.59 -10.60 -0.61
N GLY A 108 -1.18 -11.24 -1.62
CA GLY A 108 -0.71 -11.20 -3.00
C GLY A 108 -1.65 -10.38 -3.87
N ILE A 109 -1.11 -9.48 -4.68
CA ILE A 109 -1.83 -8.99 -5.87
C ILE A 109 -1.44 -9.90 -7.04
N PRO A 110 -2.41 -10.46 -7.79
CA PRO A 110 -2.08 -11.27 -8.97
C PRO A 110 -1.26 -10.48 -9.99
N GLU A 111 -0.60 -11.19 -10.91
CA GLU A 111 0.06 -10.58 -12.05
C GLU A 111 -0.95 -9.80 -12.90
N ASP A 112 -0.47 -8.77 -13.61
CA ASP A 112 -1.28 -8.03 -14.57
C ASP A 112 -2.55 -7.37 -13.95
N VAL A 113 -2.47 -6.91 -12.70
CA VAL A 113 -3.57 -6.25 -11.96
C VAL A 113 -3.19 -4.82 -11.58
N ASN A 114 -4.15 -3.90 -11.72
CA ASN A 114 -4.05 -2.57 -11.10
C ASN A 114 -4.79 -2.54 -9.76
N LEU A 115 -4.10 -2.12 -8.70
CA LEU A 115 -4.70 -1.77 -7.42
C LEU A 115 -4.68 -0.25 -7.27
N VAL A 116 -5.84 0.38 -7.34
CA VAL A 116 -6.01 1.82 -7.10
C VAL A 116 -6.40 2.04 -5.64
N VAL A 117 -5.64 2.88 -4.94
CA VAL A 117 -5.89 3.25 -3.54
C VAL A 117 -6.14 4.75 -3.44
N ASN A 118 -7.36 5.13 -3.05
CA ASN A 118 -7.82 6.52 -2.92
C ASN A 118 -7.56 7.15 -1.54
N GLY A 119 -6.96 6.38 -0.63
CA GLY A 119 -6.60 6.79 0.73
C GLY A 119 -5.35 6.04 1.19
N ASP A 120 -5.33 5.57 2.43
CA ASP A 120 -4.13 4.99 3.04
C ASP A 120 -3.84 3.54 2.59
N PHE A 121 -2.55 3.24 2.48
CA PHE A 121 -2.01 1.90 2.34
C PHE A 121 -1.37 1.48 3.67
N ILE A 122 -2.06 0.64 4.43
CA ILE A 122 -1.67 0.31 5.81
C ILE A 122 -1.22 -1.15 5.88
N ASN A 123 0.05 -1.41 6.16
CA ASN A 123 0.55 -2.75 6.49
C ASN A 123 1.22 -2.72 7.88
N THR A 124 0.54 -3.16 8.93
CA THR A 124 1.01 -2.98 10.32
C THR A 124 1.54 -4.25 10.98
N ASN A 125 1.43 -5.41 10.34
CA ASN A 125 2.03 -6.68 10.78
C ASN A 125 1.77 -7.76 9.72
N GLY A 126 1.91 -7.45 8.44
CA GLY A 126 1.62 -8.38 7.36
C GLY A 126 2.72 -8.39 6.30
N THR A 127 2.50 -9.18 5.27
CA THR A 127 3.35 -9.23 4.09
C THR A 127 2.53 -8.83 2.88
N PHE A 128 3.02 -7.88 2.10
CA PHE A 128 2.43 -7.50 0.83
C PHE A 128 3.43 -7.77 -0.28
N THR A 129 3.01 -8.53 -1.29
CA THR A 129 3.81 -8.83 -2.48
C THR A 129 2.93 -8.72 -3.71
N ALA A 130 3.31 -7.84 -4.63
CA ALA A 130 2.59 -7.64 -5.88
C ALA A 130 3.21 -8.50 -6.99
N GLY A 131 2.37 -9.19 -7.77
CA GLY A 131 2.79 -10.04 -8.88
C GLY A 131 3.38 -9.25 -10.05
N THR A 132 4.03 -9.94 -10.97
CA THR A 132 4.65 -9.36 -12.18
C THR A 132 3.66 -8.46 -12.94
N ASN A 133 4.13 -7.32 -13.44
CA ASN A 133 3.35 -6.31 -14.18
C ASN A 133 2.15 -5.70 -13.45
N SER A 134 1.92 -6.03 -12.19
CA SER A 134 0.89 -5.38 -11.39
C SER A 134 1.31 -3.96 -11.01
N THR A 135 0.33 -3.07 -10.84
CA THR A 135 0.59 -1.67 -10.48
C THR A 135 -0.24 -1.26 -9.29
N VAL A 136 0.42 -0.77 -8.24
CA VAL A 136 -0.24 -0.03 -7.16
C VAL A 136 -0.25 1.44 -7.52
N ILE A 137 -1.43 2.03 -7.60
CA ILE A 137 -1.67 3.43 -7.98
C ILE A 137 -2.21 4.15 -6.75
N LEU A 138 -1.42 5.06 -6.16
CA LEU A 138 -1.91 5.91 -5.07
C LEU A 138 -2.59 7.14 -5.69
N ALA A 139 -3.92 7.08 -5.77
CA ALA A 139 -4.76 7.98 -6.56
C ALA A 139 -5.42 9.10 -5.75
N THR A 140 -5.29 9.09 -4.41
CA THR A 140 -5.83 10.15 -3.53
C THR A 140 -5.43 11.55 -3.98
N THR A 141 -6.27 12.54 -3.67
CA THR A 141 -6.02 13.95 -4.01
C THR A 141 -5.31 14.73 -2.90
N ASN A 142 -5.30 14.22 -1.66
CA ASN A 142 -4.81 14.94 -0.49
C ASN A 142 -3.48 14.36 0.02
N GLN A 143 -3.57 13.41 0.95
CA GLN A 143 -2.43 12.73 1.54
C GLN A 143 -2.70 11.23 1.53
N VAL A 144 -1.65 10.46 1.29
CA VAL A 144 -1.64 9.00 1.48
C VAL A 144 -0.52 8.65 2.44
N ARG A 145 -0.83 7.88 3.47
CA ARG A 145 0.16 7.21 4.31
C ARG A 145 0.41 5.80 3.78
N VAL A 146 1.68 5.47 3.57
CA VAL A 146 2.15 4.11 3.25
C VAL A 146 2.88 3.56 4.48
N THR A 147 2.26 2.60 5.13
CA THR A 147 2.73 2.00 6.40
C THR A 147 3.30 0.61 6.13
N GLY A 148 4.32 0.21 6.91
CA GLY A 148 5.01 -1.07 6.80
C GLY A 148 5.99 -1.15 5.64
N SER A 149 6.70 -2.29 5.60
CA SER A 149 7.52 -2.66 4.46
C SER A 149 6.67 -3.42 3.44
N ASN A 150 6.71 -3.00 2.18
CA ASN A 150 5.86 -3.53 1.11
C ASN A 150 6.69 -3.82 -0.14
N THR A 151 6.36 -4.91 -0.85
CA THR A 151 6.99 -5.24 -2.14
C THR A 151 6.01 -5.00 -3.26
N PHE A 152 6.13 -3.84 -3.92
CA PHE A 152 5.40 -3.50 -5.13
C PHE A 152 6.11 -4.06 -6.36
N TYR A 153 5.35 -4.36 -7.41
CA TYR A 153 5.94 -4.53 -8.73
C TYR A 153 6.10 -3.15 -9.37
N ASN A 154 5.02 -2.54 -9.84
CA ASN A 154 5.02 -1.11 -10.19
C ASN A 154 4.37 -0.28 -9.08
N LEU A 155 4.91 0.91 -8.81
CA LEU A 155 4.32 1.91 -7.91
C LEU A 155 4.14 3.23 -8.65
N THR A 156 2.90 3.72 -8.71
CA THR A 156 2.53 4.92 -9.47
C THR A 156 1.86 5.99 -8.62
N CYS A 157 2.27 7.23 -8.86
CA CYS A 157 1.63 8.44 -8.37
C CYS A 157 1.67 9.57 -9.40
N ALA A 158 0.53 9.86 -10.03
CA ALA A 158 0.39 10.97 -10.97
C ALA A 158 -0.55 12.09 -10.47
N THR A 159 -1.41 11.82 -9.49
CA THR A 159 -2.27 12.85 -8.88
C THR A 159 -1.39 13.91 -8.23
N ALA A 160 -1.42 15.12 -8.80
CA ALA A 160 -0.52 16.21 -8.45
C ALA A 160 -0.86 16.85 -7.10
N ARG A 161 0.14 17.49 -6.49
CA ARG A 161 0.05 18.27 -5.24
C ARG A 161 -0.32 17.47 -3.99
N LYS A 162 -0.21 16.15 -4.04
CA LYS A 162 -0.41 15.30 -2.87
C LYS A 162 0.89 15.05 -2.10
N VAL A 163 0.72 14.73 -0.81
CA VAL A 163 1.80 14.26 0.06
C VAL A 163 1.70 12.75 0.21
N ILE A 164 2.83 12.06 0.05
CA ILE A 164 2.99 10.65 0.36
C ILE A 164 3.89 10.57 1.57
N SER A 165 3.36 10.08 2.70
CA SER A 165 4.15 9.83 3.89
C SER A 165 4.45 8.35 4.03
N PHE A 166 5.72 7.99 4.05
CA PHE A 166 6.19 6.62 4.27
C PHE A 166 6.56 6.44 5.74
N GLU A 167 6.23 5.29 6.33
CA GLU A 167 6.57 5.00 7.73
C GLU A 167 8.10 5.00 7.92
N ALA A 168 8.55 5.77 8.91
CA ALA A 168 9.94 5.83 9.33
C ALA A 168 10.51 4.44 9.66
N GLY A 169 11.73 4.17 9.20
CA GLY A 169 12.42 2.90 9.41
C GLY A 169 11.86 1.72 8.62
N ARG A 170 10.89 1.93 7.72
CA ARG A 170 10.34 0.88 6.83
C ARG A 170 10.82 1.05 5.41
N THR A 171 10.96 -0.06 4.70
CA THR A 171 11.44 -0.08 3.31
C THR A 171 10.34 -0.52 2.37
N ASN A 172 10.07 0.29 1.35
CA ASN A 172 9.20 -0.09 0.25
C ASN A 172 10.06 -0.50 -0.95
N THR A 173 9.87 -1.72 -1.43
CA THR A 173 10.57 -2.25 -2.60
C THR A 173 9.70 -2.09 -3.84
N VAL A 174 10.29 -1.69 -4.95
CA VAL A 174 9.65 -1.59 -6.27
C VAL A 174 10.46 -2.42 -7.25
N ASN A 175 9.91 -3.54 -7.70
CA ASN A 175 10.62 -4.47 -8.58
C ASN A 175 10.63 -4.02 -10.05
N GLY A 176 9.59 -3.31 -10.49
CA GLY A 176 9.41 -2.84 -11.86
C GLY A 176 9.58 -1.32 -11.93
N GLN A 177 8.51 -0.62 -12.32
CA GLN A 177 8.53 0.82 -12.55
C GLN A 177 8.12 1.61 -11.29
N LEU A 178 8.95 2.59 -10.93
CA LEU A 178 8.61 3.69 -10.05
C LEU A 178 8.21 4.92 -10.87
N TYR A 179 6.93 5.28 -10.89
CA TYR A 179 6.44 6.47 -11.57
C TYR A 179 5.89 7.48 -10.57
N LEU A 180 6.58 8.60 -10.37
CA LEU A 180 6.18 9.64 -9.42
C LEU A 180 6.19 11.00 -10.10
N ARG A 181 5.05 11.70 -10.12
CA ARG A 181 4.96 13.05 -10.68
C ARG A 181 4.20 14.03 -9.81
N ARG A 182 4.81 15.20 -9.57
CA ARG A 182 4.16 16.35 -8.91
C ARG A 182 3.69 16.02 -7.49
N VAL A 183 4.51 15.29 -6.72
CA VAL A 183 4.18 14.84 -5.36
C VAL A 183 5.28 15.21 -4.37
N THR A 184 4.92 15.30 -3.09
CA THR A 184 5.87 15.42 -1.99
C THR A 184 6.00 14.08 -1.28
N LEU A 185 7.23 13.62 -1.03
CA LEU A 185 7.55 12.38 -0.32
C LEU A 185 8.22 12.75 1.00
N ILE A 186 7.69 12.26 2.12
CA ILE A 186 8.23 12.53 3.47
C ILE A 186 8.23 11.27 4.32
N SER A 187 9.04 11.29 5.38
CA SER A 187 8.90 10.37 6.50
C SER A 187 7.67 10.70 7.35
N THR A 188 7.12 9.71 8.05
CA THR A 188 6.14 9.95 9.12
C THR A 188 6.77 10.52 10.38
N GLU A 189 8.07 10.34 10.57
CA GLU A 189 8.83 10.85 11.72
C GLU A 189 9.98 11.72 11.17
N PRO A 190 10.01 13.04 11.45
CA PRO A 190 11.08 13.91 10.96
C PRO A 190 12.47 13.39 11.34
N GLU A 191 13.45 13.57 10.43
CA GLU A 191 14.85 13.17 10.62
C GLU A 191 15.08 11.64 10.68
N MET A 192 14.04 10.83 10.55
CA MET A 192 14.16 9.37 10.47
C MET A 192 13.91 8.92 9.04
N TRP A 193 14.88 8.20 8.46
CA TRP A 193 14.75 7.71 7.10
C TRP A 193 13.52 6.82 6.90
N TRP A 194 12.79 7.04 5.81
CA TRP A 194 12.01 6.00 5.16
C TRP A 194 12.83 5.38 4.03
N GLY A 195 12.70 4.07 3.84
CA GLY A 195 13.49 3.31 2.88
C GLY A 195 12.78 3.13 1.54
N LEU A 196 13.54 3.23 0.45
CA LEU A 196 13.12 2.88 -0.90
C LEU A 196 14.12 1.91 -1.52
N ASN A 197 13.64 0.81 -2.08
CA ASN A 197 14.47 -0.14 -2.80
C ASN A 197 13.91 -0.30 -4.22
N LEU A 198 14.45 0.45 -5.17
CA LEU A 198 14.20 0.19 -6.58
C LEU A 198 15.14 -0.93 -7.05
N ASP A 199 14.57 -2.03 -7.54
CA ASP A 199 15.34 -3.22 -7.90
C ASP A 199 16.50 -2.93 -8.86
N LYS A 200 17.66 -3.56 -8.62
CA LYS A 200 18.91 -3.26 -9.34
C LYS A 200 18.98 -3.79 -10.75
N ASP A 201 18.22 -4.84 -11.05
CA ASP A 201 18.29 -5.56 -12.30
C ASP A 201 17.08 -5.23 -13.19
N THR A 202 15.89 -5.10 -12.59
CA THR A 202 14.62 -4.89 -13.31
C THR A 202 13.97 -3.54 -13.06
N GLY A 203 14.46 -2.79 -12.07
CA GLY A 203 13.91 -1.49 -11.70
C GLY A 203 14.07 -0.44 -12.80
N SER A 204 13.03 0.38 -12.98
CA SER A 204 13.09 1.60 -13.80
C SER A 204 12.35 2.74 -13.09
N HIS A 205 12.71 3.99 -13.38
CA HIS A 205 12.05 5.14 -12.76
C HIS A 205 11.76 6.28 -13.74
N ASP A 206 10.60 6.92 -13.57
CA ASP A 206 10.24 8.24 -14.12
C ASP A 206 9.75 9.08 -12.94
N VAL A 207 10.68 9.83 -12.35
CA VAL A 207 10.45 10.63 -11.16
C VAL A 207 10.65 12.09 -11.51
N ARG A 208 9.57 12.88 -11.46
CA ARG A 208 9.59 14.27 -11.94
C ARG A 208 8.77 15.23 -11.10
N VAL A 209 9.28 16.43 -10.89
CA VAL A 209 8.60 17.49 -10.12
C VAL A 209 8.22 16.97 -8.73
N VAL A 210 9.12 16.22 -8.08
CA VAL A 210 8.90 15.73 -6.72
C VAL A 210 9.67 16.58 -5.71
N ALA A 211 9.17 16.64 -4.48
CA ALA A 211 9.94 17.13 -3.34
C ALA A 211 10.15 15.95 -2.39
N VAL A 212 11.39 15.67 -2.00
CA VAL A 212 11.73 14.47 -1.22
C VAL A 212 12.43 14.91 0.07
N GLN A 213 12.07 14.32 1.20
CA GLN A 213 12.73 14.51 2.49
C GLN A 213 12.87 13.18 3.22
N ASP A 214 13.98 13.02 3.94
CA ASP A 214 14.24 11.87 4.82
C ASP A 214 14.17 10.50 4.11
N SER A 215 14.67 10.39 2.88
CA SER A 215 14.64 9.13 2.11
C SER A 215 15.99 8.41 2.06
N ASP A 216 16.03 7.11 2.34
CA ASP A 216 17.18 6.26 2.07
C ASP A 216 16.89 5.29 0.91
N ALA A 217 17.47 5.56 -0.25
CA ALA A 217 17.35 4.71 -1.44
C ALA A 217 18.56 3.79 -1.68
N ARG A 218 19.55 3.72 -0.76
CA ARG A 218 20.83 2.98 -0.97
C ARG A 218 20.68 1.48 -1.16
N ALA A 219 19.54 0.91 -0.73
CA ALA A 219 19.25 -0.50 -0.94
C ALA A 219 19.09 -0.86 -2.44
N GLY A 220 18.62 0.09 -3.25
CA GLY A 220 18.31 -0.09 -4.67
C GLY A 220 19.24 0.65 -5.62
N GLN A 221 18.75 0.93 -6.83
CA GLN A 221 19.41 1.82 -7.80
C GLN A 221 19.34 3.28 -7.35
N GLU A 222 20.30 4.10 -7.81
CA GLU A 222 20.20 5.57 -7.67
C GLU A 222 18.97 6.08 -8.41
N ILE A 223 18.19 6.95 -7.76
CA ILE A 223 16.97 7.51 -8.33
C ILE A 223 17.25 8.89 -8.89
N VAL A 224 17.07 9.05 -10.20
CA VAL A 224 17.18 10.36 -10.87
C VAL A 224 15.83 11.06 -10.82
N ALA A 225 15.78 12.17 -10.08
CA ALA A 225 14.59 12.99 -9.88
C ALA A 225 14.69 14.28 -10.72
N GLU A 226 13.96 14.34 -11.82
CA GLU A 226 13.97 15.48 -12.74
C GLU A 226 13.12 16.65 -12.24
N ALA A 227 13.61 17.88 -12.41
CA ALA A 227 12.91 19.11 -12.02
C ALA A 227 12.37 19.05 -10.58
N SER A 228 13.16 18.46 -9.68
CA SER A 228 12.74 18.06 -8.33
C SER A 228 13.51 18.81 -7.25
N TRP A 229 12.98 18.76 -6.02
CA TRP A 229 13.53 19.43 -4.85
C TRP A 229 14.03 18.41 -3.82
N ASP A 230 15.27 18.61 -3.41
CA ASP A 230 15.85 17.97 -2.24
C ASP A 230 15.52 18.81 -1.00
N ASN A 231 14.61 18.33 -0.15
CA ASN A 231 14.27 18.98 1.12
C ASN A 231 15.16 18.51 2.28
N GLY A 232 16.23 17.76 1.99
CA GLY A 232 17.23 17.33 2.95
C GLY A 232 17.12 15.85 3.36
N HIS A 233 18.26 15.32 3.82
CA HIS A 233 18.41 13.99 4.39
C HIS A 233 17.99 12.84 3.44
N ASN A 234 18.34 13.00 2.15
CA ASN A 234 18.09 12.02 1.11
C ASN A 234 19.40 11.33 0.67
N GLU A 235 19.39 10.01 0.57
CA GLU A 235 20.55 9.19 0.20
C GLU A 235 20.26 8.36 -1.06
N ASN A 236 21.22 8.30 -1.98
CA ASN A 236 21.09 7.61 -3.28
C ASN A 236 20.02 8.23 -4.23
N TRP A 237 19.91 9.55 -4.19
CA TRP A 237 19.05 10.36 -5.06
C TRP A 237 19.89 11.38 -5.84
N LEU A 238 19.63 11.50 -7.15
CA LEU A 238 20.18 12.55 -8.00
C LEU A 238 19.09 13.55 -8.38
N PHE A 239 19.11 14.73 -7.78
CA PHE A 239 18.14 15.80 -8.08
C PHE A 239 18.62 16.67 -9.23
N LEU A 240 17.96 16.57 -10.38
CA LEU A 240 18.24 17.41 -11.54
C LEU A 240 17.37 18.67 -11.48
N LYS A 241 17.99 19.84 -11.52
CA LYS A 241 17.28 21.12 -11.60
C LYS A 241 16.59 21.25 -12.96
N PRO A 242 15.46 22.00 -13.06
CA PRO A 242 14.83 22.27 -14.34
C PRO A 242 15.80 22.96 -15.31
N VAL A 243 15.90 22.46 -16.54
CA VAL A 243 16.71 23.09 -17.59
C VAL A 243 16.10 24.46 -17.92
N GLY A 244 16.87 25.54 -17.72
CA GLY A 244 16.48 26.90 -18.15
C GLY A 244 16.27 27.95 -17.05
N LEU A 245 16.43 27.61 -15.76
CA LEU A 245 16.44 28.61 -14.69
C LEU A 245 17.87 28.94 -14.28
N ARG A 246 18.40 30.06 -14.76
CA ARG A 246 19.53 30.75 -14.12
C ARG A 246 19.05 31.25 -12.77
N PHE A 247 19.41 30.57 -11.69
CA PHE A 247 19.27 31.17 -10.36
C PHE A 247 20.37 32.24 -10.24
N MET A 248 19.96 33.50 -10.14
CA MET A 248 20.79 34.51 -9.50
C MET A 248 21.07 33.98 -8.09
N GLU A 249 22.32 33.63 -7.81
CA GLU A 249 22.77 33.41 -6.43
C GLU A 249 22.73 34.75 -5.69
N GLY A 250 21.55 35.08 -5.17
CA GLY A 250 21.36 36.19 -4.26
C GLY A 250 21.73 35.74 -2.85
N ARG A 251 22.99 35.97 -2.47
CA ARG A 251 23.32 36.22 -1.06
C ARG A 251 22.35 37.26 -0.51
N ILE A 252 21.77 37.00 0.66
CA ILE A 252 21.94 37.71 1.95
C ILE A 252 21.28 36.83 3.01
#